data_AF-A0A7W8SSZ0-F1
#
_entry.id   AF-A0A7W8SSZ0-F1
#
_cell.length_a   1.000
_cell.length_b   1.000
_cell.length_c   1.000
_cell.angle_alpha   90.00
_cell.angle_beta   90.00
_cell.angle_gamma   90.00
#
_symmetry.space_group_name_H-M   'P 1'
#
loop_
_entity.id
_entity.type
_entity.pdbx_description
1 polymer ?
#
loop_
_entity_poly.entity_id
_entity_poly.type
_entity_poly.pdbx_seq_one_letter_code
_entity_poly.pdbx_strand_id
1 'polypeptide(L)'
;MKSLFKPRSFRPLASRAASLSAAAFISALAAGQACAEQPPPPCHPNPNGAADGALVRQRGDIAHLPDPLQDLLQRIAERPHTYLPIQAYAEADKPSQLFQYYLLSTVGFEPNPFTARFPGINDKAMLTASGADCGLPTIGAVRVVVEPKPGLPTDPNNVRAFIDVFTDLSYLFVINNESGWYEGWMIHDLHVPDIAPPRPDGHAEFGTMTTADAAALHAMGTHNNAPGRLFTMDGRAPHFPDASDHFPDRQTNIVPIQLSMGAINCMQQSDCHGYWEFNYTTNWIHPPYELPFTGGIPGTFEAGKLGALSSLIPGSGPAGVKNSPIDYGDDPNNAAPLGGAGPRDPDRFDADVDNQREYRQRFIPSGLAHEIYLDTYVRVASFEPGTPFPQRLYDAYVAEVRRVDTNGDGVISAREGDVDTASDGFPDNSRLFLPVTSFRRFAVTREINDGLLAPRFAPSQRAWVLTGAAMTVSPPRPASAGRDSDDR
;
A
#
# COMPACT_ATOMS: atom_id res chain seq x y z
N MET A 1 -21.03 -14.44 -58.40
CA MET A 1 -21.44 -13.08 -57.96
C MET A 1 -22.34 -13.20 -56.72
N LYS A 2 -21.86 -12.68 -55.57
CA LYS A 2 -22.55 -12.25 -54.32
C LYS A 2 -23.46 -13.30 -53.64
N SER A 3 -22.97 -14.14 -52.72
CA SER A 3 -22.49 -13.91 -51.33
C SER A 3 -23.39 -12.98 -50.50
N LEU A 4 -24.14 -13.59 -49.57
CA LEU A 4 -24.94 -12.96 -48.52
C LEU A 4 -24.60 -13.63 -47.18
N PHE A 5 -23.41 -13.32 -46.66
CA PHE A 5 -23.07 -13.51 -45.25
C PHE A 5 -23.18 -12.14 -44.56
N LYS A 6 -24.10 -12.02 -43.58
CA LYS A 6 -24.16 -10.88 -42.64
C LYS A 6 -23.57 -11.35 -41.29
N PRO A 7 -22.63 -10.62 -40.69
CA PRO A 7 -22.08 -10.96 -39.39
C PRO A 7 -23.05 -10.55 -38.26
N ARG A 8 -23.20 -11.42 -37.26
CA ARG A 8 -23.88 -11.14 -36.00
C ARG A 8 -22.94 -10.32 -35.11
N SER A 9 -23.35 -9.10 -34.73
CA SER A 9 -22.64 -8.29 -33.75
C SER A 9 -22.91 -8.84 -32.34
N PHE A 10 -21.85 -9.20 -31.62
CA PHE A 10 -21.88 -9.37 -30.17
C PHE A 10 -22.11 -7.99 -29.52
N ARG A 11 -23.15 -7.88 -28.68
CA ARG A 11 -23.32 -6.78 -27.73
C ARG A 11 -22.84 -7.27 -26.37
N PRO A 12 -21.92 -6.57 -25.67
CA PRO A 12 -21.64 -6.88 -24.28
C PRO A 12 -22.79 -6.35 -23.41
N LEU A 13 -23.29 -7.22 -22.53
CA LEU A 13 -24.18 -6.86 -21.44
C LEU A 13 -23.38 -6.03 -20.44
N ALA A 14 -23.62 -4.72 -20.41
CA ALA A 14 -23.09 -3.84 -19.38
C ALA A 14 -23.75 -4.21 -18.03
N SER A 15 -22.94 -4.72 -17.09
CA SER A 15 -23.33 -4.91 -15.69
C SER A 15 -23.48 -3.56 -15.02
N ARG A 16 -24.73 -3.14 -14.82
CA ARG A 16 -25.08 -2.03 -13.92
C ARG A 16 -25.05 -2.54 -12.48
N ALA A 17 -23.88 -2.55 -11.86
CA ALA A 17 -23.76 -2.74 -10.41
C ALA A 17 -22.43 -2.19 -9.85
N ALA A 18 -22.22 -0.88 -9.94
CA ALA A 18 -21.09 -0.22 -9.27
C ALA A 18 -21.35 1.29 -9.10
N SER A 19 -22.28 1.71 -8.23
CA SER A 19 -22.47 3.15 -7.93
C SER A 19 -23.17 3.41 -6.59
N LEU A 20 -22.80 2.73 -5.51
CA LEU A 20 -23.30 3.07 -4.16
C LEU A 20 -22.22 3.34 -3.11
N SER A 21 -20.94 3.11 -3.42
CA SER A 21 -19.83 3.31 -2.46
C SER A 21 -19.16 4.70 -2.50
N ALA A 22 -19.48 5.55 -3.48
CA ALA A 22 -18.86 6.88 -3.60
C ALA A 22 -19.64 8.00 -2.86
N ALA A 23 -20.93 7.79 -2.55
CA ALA A 23 -21.80 8.87 -2.06
C ALA A 23 -21.56 9.24 -0.57
N ALA A 24 -21.06 8.33 0.25
CA ALA A 24 -20.82 8.58 1.67
C ALA A 24 -19.54 9.42 1.94
N PHE A 25 -18.55 9.37 1.04
CA PHE A 25 -17.32 10.18 1.17
C PHE A 25 -17.44 11.60 0.60
N ILE A 26 -18.39 11.85 -0.30
CA ILE A 26 -18.55 13.17 -0.95
C ILE A 26 -19.29 14.19 -0.05
N SER A 27 -20.02 13.71 0.97
CA SER A 27 -20.93 14.58 1.75
C SER A 27 -20.25 15.43 2.83
N ALA A 28 -18.95 15.23 3.11
CA ALA A 28 -18.19 16.02 4.09
C ALA A 28 -17.40 17.19 3.48
N LEU A 29 -17.38 17.35 2.14
CA LEU A 29 -16.58 18.36 1.44
C LEU A 29 -17.41 19.51 0.82
N ALA A 30 -18.74 19.50 0.98
CA ALA A 30 -19.64 20.42 0.28
C ALA A 30 -20.08 21.67 1.07
N ALA A 31 -19.41 22.03 2.16
CA ALA A 31 -19.76 23.23 2.93
C ALA A 31 -18.51 24.02 3.36
N GLY A 32 -17.84 24.64 2.38
CA GLY A 32 -16.82 25.64 2.61
C GLY A 32 -16.42 26.28 1.29
N GLN A 33 -17.01 27.43 0.96
CA GLN A 33 -16.47 28.28 -0.10
C GLN A 33 -14.99 28.57 0.24
N ALA A 34 -14.10 28.18 -0.67
CA ALA A 34 -12.66 28.28 -0.55
C ALA A 34 -12.20 29.74 -0.45
N CYS A 35 -12.15 30.26 0.78
CA CYS A 35 -11.13 31.22 1.15
C CYS A 35 -9.90 30.40 1.56
N ALA A 36 -8.69 30.87 1.18
CA ALA A 36 -7.44 30.27 1.60
C ALA A 36 -7.47 29.95 3.09
N GLU A 37 -7.34 28.68 3.44
CA GLU A 37 -7.43 28.23 4.83
C GLU A 37 -6.14 28.62 5.56
N GLN A 38 -6.15 29.83 6.09
CA GLN A 38 -5.04 30.41 6.85
C GLN A 38 -5.21 30.11 8.35
N PRO A 39 -4.12 29.94 9.10
CA PRO A 39 -4.20 29.72 10.52
C PRO A 39 -4.68 30.99 11.25
N PRO A 40 -5.41 30.84 12.37
CA PRO A 40 -5.79 31.98 13.20
C PRO A 40 -4.57 32.51 14.00
N PRO A 41 -4.60 33.79 14.43
CA PRO A 41 -3.64 34.31 15.42
C PRO A 41 -3.60 33.44 16.69
N PRO A 42 -2.44 33.24 17.33
CA PRO A 42 -1.18 33.95 17.11
C PRO A 42 -0.30 33.39 15.97
N CYS A 43 -0.73 32.33 15.27
CA CYS A 43 0.03 31.80 14.14
C CYS A 43 0.02 32.77 12.96
N HIS A 44 1.07 32.69 12.16
CA HIS A 44 1.29 33.58 11.04
C HIS A 44 0.72 32.94 9.76
N PRO A 45 -0.14 33.65 9.00
CA PRO A 45 -0.61 33.18 7.71
C PRO A 45 0.52 33.18 6.68
N ASN A 46 0.33 32.48 5.57
CA ASN A 46 1.16 32.63 4.38
C ASN A 46 0.85 33.99 3.72
N PRO A 47 1.79 34.96 3.73
CA PRO A 47 1.56 36.26 3.10
C PRO A 47 1.43 36.17 1.56
N ASN A 48 1.93 35.09 0.95
CA ASN A 48 1.93 34.86 -0.49
C ASN A 48 0.89 33.84 -0.95
N GLY A 49 0.03 33.34 -0.05
CA GLY A 49 -0.82 32.16 -0.32
C GLY A 49 -1.60 32.22 -1.65
N ALA A 50 -2.20 33.36 -1.98
CA ALA A 50 -2.92 33.51 -3.25
C ALA A 50 -2.01 33.40 -4.49
N ALA A 51 -0.78 33.92 -4.42
CA ALA A 51 0.20 33.83 -5.50
C ALA A 51 0.74 32.41 -5.63
N ASP A 52 1.04 31.75 -4.50
CA ASP A 52 1.53 30.37 -4.44
C ASP A 52 0.48 29.39 -4.97
N GLY A 53 -0.77 29.54 -4.55
CA GLY A 53 -1.88 28.75 -5.06
C GLY A 53 -2.08 28.91 -6.57
N ALA A 54 -2.01 30.14 -7.08
CA ALA A 54 -2.10 30.42 -8.51
C ALA A 54 -0.92 29.82 -9.30
N LEU A 55 0.30 29.92 -8.76
CA LEU A 55 1.51 29.34 -9.35
C LEU A 55 1.39 27.82 -9.49
N VAL A 56 0.98 27.14 -8.43
CA VAL A 56 0.81 25.67 -8.42
C VAL A 56 -0.28 25.25 -9.40
N ARG A 57 -1.43 25.94 -9.42
CA ARG A 57 -2.54 25.61 -10.33
C ARG A 57 -2.16 25.75 -11.82
N GLN A 58 -1.25 26.66 -12.15
CA GLN A 58 -0.81 26.93 -13.52
C GLN A 58 0.36 26.04 -13.97
N ARG A 59 0.96 25.26 -13.06
CA ARG A 59 2.11 24.40 -13.36
C ARG A 59 1.72 23.29 -14.35
N GLY A 60 2.59 22.95 -15.30
CA GLY A 60 2.28 22.05 -16.41
C GLY A 60 1.90 20.61 -16.00
N ASP A 61 2.41 20.14 -14.87
CA ASP A 61 2.07 18.86 -14.23
C ASP A 61 0.73 18.88 -13.47
N ILE A 62 0.14 20.07 -13.23
CA ILE A 62 -1.10 20.26 -12.44
C ILE A 62 -2.26 20.78 -13.28
N ALA A 63 -2.02 21.64 -14.28
CA ALA A 63 -3.06 22.39 -14.99
C ALA A 63 -4.14 21.52 -15.68
N HIS A 64 -3.85 20.24 -15.91
CA HIS A 64 -4.75 19.29 -16.57
C HIS A 64 -5.32 18.22 -15.64
N LEU A 65 -5.02 18.28 -14.34
CA LEU A 65 -5.51 17.32 -13.37
C LEU A 65 -7.00 17.54 -13.05
N PRO A 66 -7.71 16.56 -12.47
CA PRO A 66 -9.09 16.75 -12.03
C PRO A 66 -9.22 17.86 -10.98
N ASP A 67 -10.32 18.63 -11.02
CA ASP A 67 -10.55 19.77 -10.12
C ASP A 67 -10.36 19.42 -8.62
N PRO A 68 -10.90 18.31 -8.08
CA PRO A 68 -10.71 18.00 -6.66
C PRO A 68 -9.25 17.85 -6.23
N LEU A 69 -8.40 17.36 -7.14
CA LEU A 69 -6.96 17.20 -6.91
C LEU A 69 -6.24 18.55 -7.08
N GLN A 70 -6.56 19.33 -8.11
CA GLN A 70 -6.00 20.68 -8.28
C GLN A 70 -6.32 21.58 -7.09
N ASP A 71 -7.58 21.58 -6.65
CA ASP A 71 -8.04 22.42 -5.54
C ASP A 71 -7.34 22.02 -4.23
N LEU A 72 -7.08 20.72 -4.00
CA LEU A 72 -6.33 20.28 -2.83
C LEU A 72 -4.85 20.68 -2.87
N LEU A 73 -4.19 20.54 -4.02
CA LEU A 73 -2.80 20.98 -4.20
C LEU A 73 -2.65 22.50 -4.09
N GLN A 74 -3.61 23.26 -4.62
CA GLN A 74 -3.71 24.71 -4.42
C GLN A 74 -3.87 25.04 -2.94
N ARG A 75 -4.77 24.34 -2.22
CA ARG A 75 -4.98 24.55 -0.78
C ARG A 75 -3.73 24.27 0.04
N ILE A 76 -2.95 23.24 -0.32
CA ILE A 76 -1.64 22.96 0.30
C ILE A 76 -0.67 24.15 0.08
N ALA A 77 -0.62 24.70 -1.13
CA ALA A 77 0.24 25.83 -1.46
C ALA A 77 -0.21 27.15 -0.82
N GLU A 78 -1.51 27.36 -0.66
CA GLU A 78 -2.05 28.57 -0.02
C GLU A 78 -1.72 28.63 1.48
N ARG A 79 -1.67 27.48 2.14
CA ARG A 79 -1.31 27.34 3.55
C ARG A 79 0.15 27.77 3.81
N PRO A 80 0.51 28.18 5.04
CA PRO A 80 1.90 28.28 5.46
C PRO A 80 2.68 27.03 5.07
N HIS A 81 3.79 27.24 4.37
CA HIS A 81 4.66 26.17 3.90
C HIS A 81 6.10 26.70 3.78
N THR A 82 7.03 25.79 3.90
CA THR A 82 8.43 25.90 3.47
C THR A 82 8.58 25.60 1.98
N TYR A 83 7.89 24.57 1.47
CA TYR A 83 8.00 24.13 0.08
C TYR A 83 6.62 24.01 -0.57
N LEU A 84 6.55 24.30 -1.86
CA LEU A 84 5.36 24.01 -2.66
C LEU A 84 5.26 22.49 -2.89
N PRO A 85 4.05 21.96 -3.16
CA PRO A 85 3.86 20.59 -3.61
C PRO A 85 4.86 20.20 -4.70
N ILE A 86 5.40 18.98 -4.65
CA ILE A 86 6.47 18.53 -5.53
C ILE A 86 6.05 18.66 -7.00
N GLN A 87 6.96 19.14 -7.85
CA GLN A 87 6.73 19.09 -9.30
C GLN A 87 7.01 17.69 -9.82
N ALA A 88 6.06 17.12 -10.56
CA ALA A 88 6.32 15.88 -11.30
C ALA A 88 7.06 16.22 -12.60
N TYR A 89 8.28 15.71 -12.74
CA TYR A 89 9.07 15.82 -13.96
C TYR A 89 8.83 14.62 -14.87
N ALA A 90 9.17 14.75 -16.16
CA ALA A 90 9.11 13.63 -17.08
C ALA A 90 10.52 13.05 -17.25
N GLU A 91 10.65 11.74 -17.15
CA GLU A 91 11.83 10.93 -17.50
C GLU A 91 11.60 10.20 -18.85
N ALA A 92 10.58 10.63 -19.60
CA ALA A 92 10.25 10.15 -20.93
C ALA A 92 9.83 11.30 -21.87
N ASP A 93 9.94 11.06 -23.18
CA ASP A 93 9.57 12.04 -24.23
C ASP A 93 8.12 12.50 -24.19
N LYS A 94 7.25 11.69 -23.61
CA LYS A 94 5.84 12.02 -23.41
C LYS A 94 5.60 12.22 -21.91
N PRO A 95 4.72 13.17 -21.53
CA PRO A 95 4.36 13.35 -20.14
C PRO A 95 3.81 12.06 -19.53
N SER A 96 4.13 11.84 -18.25
CA SER A 96 3.49 10.83 -17.40
C SER A 96 1.98 11.10 -17.34
N GLN A 97 1.19 10.03 -17.27
CA GLN A 97 -0.26 10.11 -17.35
C GLN A 97 -0.90 9.74 -16.00
N LEU A 98 -1.55 10.70 -15.35
CA LEU A 98 -2.35 10.45 -14.15
C LEU A 98 -3.55 9.57 -14.51
N PHE A 99 -3.61 8.39 -13.90
CA PHE A 99 -4.74 7.47 -14.01
C PHE A 99 -5.43 7.22 -12.66
N GLN A 100 -4.76 7.52 -11.53
CA GLN A 100 -5.29 7.36 -10.19
C GLN A 100 -4.72 8.41 -9.23
N TYR A 101 -5.50 8.82 -8.24
CA TYR A 101 -5.03 9.69 -7.15
C TYR A 101 -5.80 9.42 -5.85
N TYR A 102 -5.29 9.96 -4.75
CA TYR A 102 -5.91 9.91 -3.43
C TYR A 102 -5.95 11.31 -2.83
N LEU A 103 -7.07 11.65 -2.19
CA LEU A 103 -7.19 12.82 -1.33
C LEU A 103 -7.20 12.33 0.11
N LEU A 104 -6.27 12.83 0.91
CA LEU A 104 -6.00 12.34 2.25
C LEU A 104 -6.50 13.33 3.31
N SER A 105 -7.05 12.79 4.39
CA SER A 105 -7.52 13.57 5.54
C SER A 105 -7.34 12.82 6.85
N THR A 106 -7.47 13.55 7.97
CA THR A 106 -7.36 13.03 9.34
C THR A 106 -8.64 12.38 9.87
N VAL A 107 -9.62 12.10 9.00
CA VAL A 107 -10.92 11.53 9.35
C VAL A 107 -11.17 10.20 8.64
N GLY A 108 -12.21 9.48 9.06
CA GLY A 108 -12.60 8.19 8.46
C GLY A 108 -11.86 6.98 9.04
N PHE A 109 -11.32 7.12 10.25
CA PHE A 109 -10.70 6.05 11.03
C PHE A 109 -10.82 6.37 12.53
N GLU A 110 -10.60 5.36 13.38
CA GLU A 110 -10.68 5.49 14.83
C GLU A 110 -9.84 6.69 15.32
N PRO A 111 -10.43 7.66 16.05
CA PRO A 111 -9.67 8.72 16.69
C PRO A 111 -8.53 8.13 17.53
N ASN A 112 -7.31 8.65 17.35
CA ASN A 112 -6.13 8.15 18.04
C ASN A 112 -5.28 9.31 18.59
N PRO A 113 -4.28 9.05 19.46
CA PRO A 113 -3.51 10.11 20.11
C PRO A 113 -2.75 11.06 19.17
N PHE A 114 -2.60 10.72 17.89
CA PHE A 114 -1.97 11.57 16.87
C PHE A 114 -2.94 12.56 16.24
N THR A 115 -4.24 12.24 16.22
CA THR A 115 -5.28 13.03 15.54
C THR A 115 -6.30 13.67 16.48
N ALA A 116 -6.50 13.10 17.67
CA ALA A 116 -7.55 13.50 18.60
C ALA A 116 -7.08 13.71 20.05
N ARG A 117 -7.87 14.49 20.80
CA ARG A 117 -7.71 14.73 22.23
C ARG A 117 -8.50 13.71 23.04
N PHE A 118 -7.86 13.13 24.04
CA PHE A 118 -8.42 12.21 25.00
C PHE A 118 -8.27 12.78 26.41
N PRO A 119 -9.39 12.95 27.14
CA PRO A 119 -9.40 13.45 28.50
C PRO A 119 -8.41 12.72 29.41
N GLY A 120 -7.53 13.47 30.09
CA GLY A 120 -6.55 12.93 31.03
C GLY A 120 -5.31 12.28 30.39
N ILE A 121 -5.28 12.11 29.07
CA ILE A 121 -4.15 11.48 28.34
C ILE A 121 -3.30 12.55 27.67
N ASN A 122 -3.92 13.40 26.85
CA ASN A 122 -3.21 14.39 26.04
C ASN A 122 -3.97 15.73 25.97
N ASP A 123 -4.64 16.13 27.04
CA ASP A 123 -5.48 17.35 27.12
C ASP A 123 -4.81 18.61 26.57
N LYS A 124 -3.51 18.77 26.85
CA LYS A 124 -2.72 19.97 26.51
C LYS A 124 -1.55 19.69 25.57
N ALA A 125 -1.29 18.44 25.21
CA ALA A 125 -0.15 18.05 24.37
C ALA A 125 -0.38 18.39 22.89
N MET A 126 0.52 19.08 22.21
CA MET A 126 0.38 19.33 20.77
C MET A 126 0.21 18.00 19.99
N LEU A 127 -0.79 17.92 19.12
CA LEU A 127 -1.11 16.69 18.37
C LEU A 127 -0.30 16.61 17.07
N THR A 128 0.00 15.41 16.59
CA THR A 128 0.76 15.24 15.34
C THR A 128 0.05 15.84 14.13
N ALA A 129 -1.21 15.46 13.91
CA ALA A 129 -1.93 15.76 12.67
C ALA A 129 -2.82 17.03 12.73
N SER A 130 -2.74 17.76 13.83
CA SER A 130 -3.54 18.99 14.03
C SER A 130 -2.87 19.97 14.99
N GLY A 131 -1.64 19.72 15.42
CA GLY A 131 -0.94 20.63 16.33
C GLY A 131 -0.16 21.73 15.61
N ALA A 132 0.21 21.51 14.35
CA ALA A 132 0.93 22.52 13.55
C ALA A 132 -0.01 23.68 13.20
N ASP A 133 0.55 24.87 13.03
CA ASP A 133 -0.14 26.09 12.60
C ASP A 133 -1.49 26.34 13.29
N CYS A 134 -1.46 26.29 14.62
CA CYS A 134 -2.59 26.67 15.47
C CYS A 134 -3.88 25.85 15.27
N GLY A 135 -3.76 24.56 14.92
CA GLY A 135 -4.92 23.67 14.92
C GLY A 135 -5.43 23.27 13.55
N LEU A 136 -4.80 23.73 12.46
CA LEU A 136 -5.26 23.37 11.12
C LEU A 136 -5.10 21.86 10.89
N PRO A 137 -6.07 21.22 10.22
CA PRO A 137 -5.99 19.79 9.96
C PRO A 137 -4.91 19.48 8.94
N THR A 138 -4.13 18.43 9.17
CA THR A 138 -3.29 17.84 8.14
C THR A 138 -4.16 17.41 6.95
N ILE A 139 -3.70 17.70 5.75
CA ILE A 139 -4.28 17.22 4.49
C ILE A 139 -3.15 16.71 3.61
N GLY A 140 -3.49 15.89 2.62
CA GLY A 140 -2.51 15.50 1.62
C GLY A 140 -3.11 14.99 0.34
N ALA A 141 -2.29 14.94 -0.70
CA ALA A 141 -2.64 14.35 -1.97
C ALA A 141 -1.59 13.31 -2.36
N VAL A 142 -2.03 12.25 -3.05
CA VAL A 142 -1.12 11.30 -3.70
C VAL A 142 -1.51 11.19 -5.16
N ARG A 143 -0.56 11.45 -6.05
CA ARG A 143 -0.71 11.35 -7.51
C ARG A 143 -0.05 10.07 -7.98
N VAL A 144 -0.77 9.26 -8.75
CA VAL A 144 -0.25 8.00 -9.31
C VAL A 144 -0.29 8.09 -10.83
N VAL A 145 0.88 8.17 -11.45
CA VAL A 145 1.04 8.42 -12.87
C VAL A 145 1.78 7.27 -13.53
N VAL A 146 1.36 6.87 -14.72
CA VAL A 146 2.15 5.93 -15.53
C VAL A 146 3.15 6.71 -16.36
N GLU A 147 4.42 6.33 -16.26
CA GLU A 147 5.48 6.91 -17.05
C GLU A 147 5.70 6.10 -18.33
N PRO A 148 5.63 6.73 -19.51
CA PRO A 148 5.78 6.03 -20.78
C PRO A 148 7.27 5.80 -21.16
N LYS A 149 8.06 5.19 -20.27
CA LYS A 149 9.47 4.85 -20.54
C LYS A 149 9.59 3.96 -21.79
N PRO A 150 10.60 4.19 -22.66
CA PRO A 150 10.77 3.41 -23.88
C PRO A 150 10.85 1.89 -23.61
N GLY A 151 10.04 1.10 -24.32
CA GLY A 151 10.02 -0.35 -24.20
C GLY A 151 9.19 -0.91 -23.05
N LEU A 152 8.69 -0.06 -22.13
CA LEU A 152 7.83 -0.50 -21.03
C LEU A 152 6.33 -0.36 -21.36
N PRO A 153 5.47 -1.22 -20.78
CA PRO A 153 4.02 -1.09 -20.91
C PRO A 153 3.50 0.22 -20.32
N THR A 154 2.41 0.73 -20.89
CA THR A 154 1.69 1.93 -20.41
C THR A 154 0.30 1.62 -19.85
N ASP A 155 -0.08 0.34 -19.80
CA ASP A 155 -1.30 -0.10 -19.10
C ASP A 155 -0.98 -0.24 -17.60
N PRO A 156 -1.62 0.53 -16.71
CA PRO A 156 -1.37 0.44 -15.27
C PRO A 156 -1.83 -0.90 -14.65
N ASN A 157 -2.53 -1.77 -15.39
CA ASN A 157 -2.80 -3.15 -14.95
C ASN A 157 -1.65 -4.11 -15.26
N ASN A 158 -0.64 -3.68 -16.02
CA ASN A 158 0.55 -4.47 -16.26
C ASN A 158 1.57 -4.21 -15.16
N VAL A 159 1.99 -5.25 -14.44
CA VAL A 159 2.94 -5.16 -13.32
C VAL A 159 4.35 -4.69 -13.73
N ARG A 160 4.64 -4.67 -15.03
CA ARG A 160 5.88 -4.17 -15.62
C ARG A 160 5.82 -2.71 -16.04
N ALA A 161 4.66 -2.06 -15.90
CA ALA A 161 4.55 -0.62 -16.12
C ALA A 161 5.39 0.13 -15.08
N PHE A 162 6.02 1.22 -15.50
CA PHE A 162 6.74 2.12 -14.61
C PHE A 162 5.77 3.20 -14.12
N ILE A 163 5.62 3.32 -12.81
CA ILE A 163 4.62 4.16 -12.20
C ILE A 163 5.29 5.07 -11.17
N ASP A 164 5.04 6.36 -11.27
CA ASP A 164 5.53 7.33 -10.28
C ASP A 164 4.42 7.69 -9.31
N VAL A 165 4.78 7.74 -8.03
CA VAL A 165 3.90 8.09 -6.92
C VAL A 165 4.42 9.35 -6.25
N PHE A 166 3.69 10.46 -6.38
CA PHE A 166 4.03 11.72 -5.74
C PHE A 166 3.10 11.96 -4.54
N THR A 167 3.68 12.12 -3.36
CA THR A 167 2.96 12.35 -2.10
C THR A 167 3.22 13.76 -1.61
N ASP A 168 2.15 14.52 -1.37
CA ASP A 168 2.22 15.90 -0.88
C ASP A 168 1.41 16.04 0.41
N LEU A 169 2.08 16.21 1.56
CA LEU A 169 1.44 16.35 2.87
C LEU A 169 1.71 17.73 3.46
N SER A 170 0.66 18.35 3.99
CA SER A 170 0.70 19.63 4.69
C SER A 170 0.34 19.43 6.16
N TYR A 171 1.16 19.96 7.05
CA TYR A 171 0.99 20.05 8.51
C TYR A 171 1.26 18.79 9.32
N LEU A 172 2.39 18.14 9.04
CA LEU A 172 2.94 17.08 9.87
C LEU A 172 4.23 17.51 10.58
N PHE A 173 4.40 17.13 11.84
CA PHE A 173 5.61 17.49 12.59
C PHE A 173 6.83 16.69 12.14
N VAL A 174 7.99 17.33 12.13
CA VAL A 174 9.27 16.61 12.21
C VAL A 174 9.29 15.79 13.49
N ILE A 175 9.75 14.55 13.40
CA ILE A 175 9.80 13.65 14.56
C ILE A 175 11.03 13.99 15.41
N ASN A 176 10.82 14.21 16.71
CA ASN A 176 11.87 14.65 17.62
C ASN A 176 12.77 13.50 18.09
N ASN A 177 14.10 13.69 17.99
CA ASN A 177 15.18 12.96 18.70
C ASN A 177 15.27 11.42 18.56
N GLU A 178 14.29 10.75 17.96
CA GLU A 178 14.29 9.32 17.67
C GLU A 178 14.17 9.13 16.15
N SER A 179 14.87 8.15 15.59
CA SER A 179 14.71 7.79 14.18
C SER A 179 13.24 7.49 13.93
N GLY A 180 12.59 8.31 13.13
CA GLY A 180 11.18 8.18 12.80
C GLY A 180 10.89 8.87 11.48
N TRP A 181 9.77 8.50 10.88
CA TRP A 181 9.30 9.01 9.61
C TRP A 181 7.78 8.91 9.52
N TYR A 182 7.24 9.45 8.44
CA TYR A 182 5.90 9.09 7.99
C TYR A 182 6.01 8.05 6.91
N GLU A 183 5.13 7.05 6.94
CA GLU A 183 5.16 5.96 5.96
C GLU A 183 3.86 6.01 5.16
N GLY A 184 3.99 6.05 3.84
CA GLY A 184 2.86 5.93 2.93
C GLY A 184 2.53 4.46 2.69
N TRP A 185 1.24 4.13 2.65
CA TRP A 185 0.78 2.75 2.44
C TRP A 185 -0.26 2.71 1.34
N MET A 186 0.05 2.05 0.23
CA MET A 186 -0.95 1.62 -0.74
C MET A 186 -1.60 0.33 -0.22
N ILE A 187 -2.93 0.30 -0.15
CA ILE A 187 -3.66 -0.78 0.50
C ILE A 187 -4.57 -1.49 -0.51
N HIS A 188 -4.33 -2.79 -0.64
CA HIS A 188 -5.20 -3.73 -1.34
C HIS A 188 -6.06 -4.47 -0.30
N ASP A 189 -7.36 -4.56 -0.52
CA ASP A 189 -8.26 -5.32 0.36
C ASP A 189 -8.55 -6.68 -0.26
N LEU A 190 -8.45 -7.74 0.54
CA LEU A 190 -8.65 -9.12 0.08
C LEU A 190 -10.06 -9.31 -0.51
N HIS A 191 -10.13 -9.90 -1.70
CA HIS A 191 -11.40 -10.27 -2.34
C HIS A 191 -11.60 -11.79 -2.29
N VAL A 192 -12.86 -12.22 -2.31
CA VAL A 192 -13.19 -13.63 -2.51
C VAL A 192 -12.88 -13.99 -3.98
N PRO A 193 -11.94 -14.90 -4.23
CA PRO A 193 -11.50 -15.21 -5.59
C PRO A 193 -12.54 -16.02 -6.36
N ASP A 194 -12.29 -16.24 -7.65
CA ASP A 194 -13.09 -17.14 -8.47
C ASP A 194 -12.89 -18.61 -8.07
N ILE A 195 -13.88 -19.44 -8.43
CA ILE A 195 -13.86 -20.88 -8.15
C ILE A 195 -13.18 -21.63 -9.29
N ALA A 196 -12.22 -22.49 -8.97
CA ALA A 196 -11.57 -23.39 -9.92
C ALA A 196 -11.58 -24.85 -9.42
N PRO A 197 -11.37 -25.84 -10.32
CA PRO A 197 -11.04 -27.19 -9.91
C PRO A 197 -9.79 -27.21 -9.00
N PRO A 198 -9.72 -28.09 -8.00
CA PRO A 198 -8.51 -28.23 -7.20
C PRO A 198 -7.38 -28.83 -8.02
N ARG A 199 -6.15 -28.54 -7.61
CA ARG A 199 -4.93 -29.24 -8.01
C ARG A 199 -5.02 -30.74 -7.67
N PRO A 200 -4.14 -31.59 -8.24
CA PRO A 200 -4.12 -33.02 -7.94
C PRO A 200 -3.92 -33.38 -6.46
N ASP A 201 -3.30 -32.48 -5.69
CA ASP A 201 -3.10 -32.62 -4.24
C ASP A 201 -4.32 -32.17 -3.40
N GLY A 202 -5.39 -31.70 -4.05
CA GLY A 202 -6.61 -31.23 -3.41
C GLY A 202 -6.61 -29.74 -3.03
N HIS A 203 -5.47 -29.05 -3.16
CA HIS A 203 -5.38 -27.62 -2.87
C HIS A 203 -5.95 -26.77 -4.01
N ALA A 204 -6.37 -25.54 -3.71
CA ALA A 204 -6.77 -24.58 -4.73
C ALA A 204 -5.60 -24.20 -5.68
N GLU A 205 -5.91 -23.81 -6.91
CA GLU A 205 -4.94 -23.21 -7.84
C GLU A 205 -4.63 -21.76 -7.44
N PHE A 206 -3.47 -21.25 -7.85
CA PHE A 206 -3.03 -19.87 -7.53
C PHE A 206 -4.11 -18.84 -7.88
N GLY A 207 -4.43 -17.94 -6.95
CA GLY A 207 -5.43 -16.89 -7.13
C GLY A 207 -6.89 -17.37 -7.15
N THR A 208 -7.16 -18.65 -6.87
CA THR A 208 -8.52 -19.23 -6.89
C THR A 208 -8.91 -19.83 -5.53
N MET A 209 -10.15 -20.33 -5.42
CA MET A 209 -10.59 -21.21 -4.34
C MET A 209 -11.34 -22.44 -4.88
N THR A 210 -11.48 -23.49 -4.07
CA THR A 210 -12.27 -24.66 -4.46
C THR A 210 -13.77 -24.45 -4.24
N THR A 211 -14.60 -25.33 -4.79
CA THR A 211 -16.05 -25.33 -4.52
C THR A 211 -16.37 -25.56 -3.03
N ALA A 212 -15.54 -26.35 -2.33
CA ALA A 212 -15.72 -26.61 -0.90
C ALA A 212 -15.44 -25.35 -0.07
N ASP A 213 -14.40 -24.59 -0.42
CA ASP A 213 -14.10 -23.29 0.21
C ASP A 213 -15.24 -22.31 -0.01
N ALA A 214 -15.71 -22.19 -1.27
CA ALA A 214 -16.81 -21.31 -1.61
C ALA A 214 -18.08 -21.60 -0.79
N ALA A 215 -18.40 -22.88 -0.61
CA ALA A 215 -19.54 -23.30 0.21
C ALA A 215 -19.34 -22.96 1.70
N ALA A 216 -18.14 -23.19 2.24
CA ALA A 216 -17.81 -22.88 3.61
C ALA A 216 -17.84 -21.36 3.89
N LEU A 217 -17.25 -20.55 3.00
CA LEU A 217 -17.28 -19.09 3.09
C LEU A 217 -18.69 -18.54 2.94
N HIS A 218 -19.47 -19.08 2.01
CA HIS A 218 -20.86 -18.65 1.82
C HIS A 218 -21.68 -18.91 3.08
N ALA A 219 -21.40 -19.98 3.84
CA ALA A 219 -22.11 -20.29 5.09
C ALA A 219 -21.75 -19.34 6.27
N MET A 220 -20.73 -18.49 6.14
CA MET A 220 -20.33 -17.56 7.20
C MET A 220 -21.31 -16.39 7.35
N GLY A 221 -21.54 -15.98 8.61
CA GLY A 221 -22.21 -14.72 8.95
C GLY A 221 -23.55 -14.52 8.25
N THR A 222 -23.63 -13.47 7.43
CA THR A 222 -24.82 -13.14 6.62
C THR A 222 -24.58 -13.36 5.13
N HIS A 223 -23.73 -14.34 4.78
CA HIS A 223 -23.46 -14.76 3.41
C HIS A 223 -22.83 -13.68 2.53
N ASN A 224 -22.02 -12.77 3.10
CA ASN A 224 -21.33 -11.74 2.32
C ASN A 224 -20.25 -12.34 1.39
N ASN A 225 -19.50 -13.32 1.88
CA ASN A 225 -18.33 -13.88 1.20
C ASN A 225 -18.74 -14.77 0.01
N ALA A 226 -18.93 -14.14 -1.15
CA ALA A 226 -19.18 -14.79 -2.44
C ALA A 226 -18.18 -14.27 -3.48
N PRO A 227 -17.84 -15.05 -4.54
CA PRO A 227 -16.85 -14.66 -5.56
C PRO A 227 -17.03 -13.22 -6.06
N GLY A 228 -15.90 -12.50 -6.19
CA GLY A 228 -15.83 -11.12 -6.65
C GLY A 228 -16.23 -10.07 -5.62
N ARG A 229 -16.69 -10.46 -4.43
CA ARG A 229 -16.95 -9.53 -3.32
C ARG A 229 -15.71 -9.33 -2.45
N LEU A 230 -15.72 -8.24 -1.70
CA LEU A 230 -14.72 -8.04 -0.65
C LEU A 230 -14.87 -9.12 0.42
N PHE A 231 -13.75 -9.75 0.78
CA PHE A 231 -13.73 -10.73 1.85
C PHE A 231 -13.92 -10.03 3.21
N THR A 232 -14.69 -10.69 4.07
CA THR A 232 -14.93 -10.25 5.45
C THR A 232 -14.70 -11.41 6.41
N MET A 233 -13.93 -11.17 7.47
CA MET A 233 -13.55 -12.20 8.45
C MET A 233 -14.76 -12.82 9.17
N ASP A 234 -15.89 -12.11 9.26
CA ASP A 234 -17.10 -12.56 9.94
C ASP A 234 -18.26 -12.92 8.99
N GLY A 235 -18.04 -12.83 7.67
CA GLY A 235 -19.06 -13.11 6.65
C GLY A 235 -20.22 -12.11 6.62
N ARG A 236 -20.10 -10.95 7.30
CA ARG A 236 -21.09 -9.86 7.27
C ARG A 236 -20.76 -8.82 6.21
N ALA A 237 -21.60 -7.80 6.08
CA ALA A 237 -21.32 -6.70 5.17
C ALA A 237 -19.93 -6.07 5.47
N PRO A 238 -19.20 -5.59 4.44
CA PRO A 238 -17.94 -4.90 4.63
C PRO A 238 -18.06 -3.73 5.60
N HIS A 239 -17.22 -3.76 6.63
CA HIS A 239 -17.01 -2.67 7.58
C HIS A 239 -15.56 -2.23 7.42
N PHE A 240 -15.38 -1.12 6.71
CA PHE A 240 -14.09 -0.46 6.56
C PHE A 240 -13.71 0.26 7.87
N PRO A 241 -12.44 0.67 8.01
CA PRO A 241 -12.05 1.69 8.96
C PRO A 241 -13.04 2.84 9.09
N ASP A 242 -13.41 3.17 10.32
CA ASP A 242 -14.40 4.22 10.60
C ASP A 242 -14.13 4.94 11.92
N ALA A 243 -14.60 6.18 12.04
CA ALA A 243 -14.44 6.98 13.26
C ALA A 243 -15.20 6.41 14.48
N SER A 244 -16.16 5.52 14.26
CA SER A 244 -16.90 4.82 15.31
C SER A 244 -16.31 3.46 15.70
N ASP A 245 -15.17 3.08 15.12
CA ASP A 245 -14.36 1.96 15.61
C ASP A 245 -13.87 2.23 17.04
N HIS A 246 -13.62 1.15 17.79
CA HIS A 246 -13.07 1.19 19.12
C HIS A 246 -12.30 -0.11 19.38
N PHE A 247 -10.99 0.00 19.58
CA PHE A 247 -10.18 -1.17 19.93
C PHE A 247 -10.40 -1.59 21.41
N PRO A 248 -10.53 -2.89 21.72
CA PRO A 248 -10.46 -4.04 20.80
C PRO A 248 -11.82 -4.53 20.26
N ASP A 249 -12.96 -4.04 20.75
CA ASP A 249 -14.28 -4.66 20.58
C ASP A 249 -14.98 -4.37 19.25
N ARG A 250 -14.64 -3.27 18.57
CA ARG A 250 -15.20 -2.92 17.26
C ARG A 250 -14.12 -2.41 16.31
N GLN A 251 -13.84 -3.20 15.27
CA GLN A 251 -12.84 -2.88 14.26
C GLN A 251 -13.33 -3.31 12.89
N THR A 252 -12.63 -2.82 11.86
CA THR A 252 -12.75 -3.30 10.48
C THR A 252 -12.82 -4.83 10.40
N ASN A 253 -13.71 -5.37 9.56
CA ASN A 253 -13.83 -6.81 9.32
C ASN A 253 -13.19 -7.26 7.99
N ILE A 254 -12.54 -6.35 7.27
CA ILE A 254 -11.82 -6.64 6.01
C ILE A 254 -10.35 -6.98 6.30
N VAL A 255 -9.68 -7.61 5.34
CA VAL A 255 -8.26 -8.01 5.46
C VAL A 255 -7.40 -7.18 4.49
N PRO A 256 -6.61 -6.20 4.99
CA PRO A 256 -5.75 -5.37 4.15
C PRO A 256 -4.36 -5.99 3.91
N ILE A 257 -3.85 -5.82 2.70
CA ILE A 257 -2.45 -6.02 2.30
C ILE A 257 -1.85 -4.64 2.07
N GLN A 258 -0.80 -4.30 2.82
CA GLN A 258 -0.24 -2.96 2.85
C GLN A 258 1.14 -2.95 2.19
N LEU A 259 1.25 -2.23 1.07
CA LEU A 259 2.50 -1.96 0.38
C LEU A 259 3.06 -0.61 0.83
N SER A 260 4.28 -0.64 1.33
CA SER A 260 5.04 0.56 1.71
C SER A 260 5.40 1.37 0.46
N MET A 261 5.15 2.67 0.51
CA MET A 261 5.54 3.67 -0.50
C MET A 261 6.78 4.46 -0.07
N GLY A 262 7.58 3.86 0.82
CA GLY A 262 8.76 4.47 1.40
C GLY A 262 8.48 5.42 2.56
N ALA A 263 9.54 5.60 3.33
CA ALA A 263 9.62 6.54 4.44
C ALA A 263 9.79 7.96 3.91
N ILE A 264 8.91 8.86 4.33
CA ILE A 264 8.96 10.28 4.03
C ILE A 264 9.24 11.05 5.33
N ASN A 265 10.31 11.83 5.31
CA ASN A 265 10.59 12.81 6.36
C ASN A 265 10.20 14.20 5.90
N CYS A 266 9.75 15.02 6.83
CA CYS A 266 9.43 16.41 6.54
C CYS A 266 10.74 17.18 6.36
N MET A 267 10.91 17.82 5.20
CA MET A 267 12.15 18.50 4.82
C MET A 267 12.43 19.68 5.76
N GLN A 268 11.37 20.37 6.15
CA GLN A 268 11.32 21.38 7.20
C GLN A 268 9.97 21.22 7.92
N GLN A 269 9.83 21.76 9.13
CA GLN A 269 8.59 21.63 9.92
C GLN A 269 7.35 21.80 9.03
N SER A 270 6.38 20.90 9.20
CA SER A 270 5.06 20.91 8.58
C SER A 270 4.95 20.43 7.12
N ASP A 271 6.03 20.36 6.33
CA ASP A 271 5.95 19.94 4.92
C ASP A 271 6.68 18.64 4.64
N CYS A 272 5.92 17.63 4.22
CA CYS A 272 6.45 16.30 3.96
C CYS A 272 5.99 15.90 2.56
N HIS A 273 6.90 16.02 1.61
CA HIS A 273 6.69 15.67 0.21
C HIS A 273 7.62 14.52 -0.15
N GLY A 274 7.15 13.60 -0.99
CA GLY A 274 7.90 12.41 -1.37
C GLY A 274 7.61 11.96 -2.79
N TYR A 275 8.58 11.26 -3.35
CA TYR A 275 8.51 10.56 -4.63
C TYR A 275 8.85 9.10 -4.39
N TRP A 276 8.13 8.21 -5.07
CA TRP A 276 8.38 6.78 -5.01
C TRP A 276 8.05 6.11 -6.35
N GLU A 277 8.89 5.14 -6.72
CA GLU A 277 8.71 4.34 -7.93
C GLU A 277 7.95 3.07 -7.61
N PHE A 278 6.77 2.89 -8.21
CA PHE A 278 6.02 1.64 -8.18
C PHE A 278 6.36 0.82 -9.44
N ASN A 279 7.00 -0.33 -9.25
CA ASN A 279 7.16 -1.37 -10.27
C ASN A 279 7.41 -2.74 -9.60
N TYR A 280 7.66 -3.80 -10.36
CA TYR A 280 7.84 -5.15 -9.78
C TYR A 280 9.06 -5.28 -8.83
N THR A 281 10.07 -4.40 -8.90
CA THR A 281 11.22 -4.43 -7.97
C THR A 281 10.87 -3.80 -6.62
N THR A 282 9.90 -2.89 -6.57
CA THR A 282 9.49 -2.19 -5.35
C THR A 282 8.15 -2.66 -4.79
N ASN A 283 7.37 -3.42 -5.57
CA ASN A 283 6.07 -4.00 -5.21
C ASN A 283 6.19 -5.25 -4.31
N TRP A 284 6.84 -5.08 -3.17
CA TRP A 284 7.14 -6.11 -2.18
C TRP A 284 6.56 -5.74 -0.81
N ILE A 285 5.87 -6.68 -0.16
CA ILE A 285 5.16 -6.55 1.11
C ILE A 285 6.01 -7.13 2.24
N HIS A 286 6.00 -6.49 3.41
CA HIS A 286 6.66 -7.03 4.59
C HIS A 286 6.06 -8.40 4.95
N PRO A 287 6.80 -9.29 5.61
CA PRO A 287 6.27 -10.61 5.96
C PRO A 287 4.99 -10.48 6.80
N PRO A 288 3.86 -11.05 6.36
CA PRO A 288 2.58 -10.84 7.05
C PRO A 288 2.51 -11.40 8.48
N TYR A 289 3.47 -12.24 8.86
CA TYR A 289 3.58 -12.77 10.22
C TYR A 289 4.39 -11.88 11.17
N GLU A 290 5.09 -10.85 10.67
CA GLU A 290 5.84 -9.95 11.57
C GLU A 290 4.83 -9.22 12.45
N LEU A 291 4.91 -9.47 13.76
CA LEU A 291 3.97 -8.93 14.73
C LEU A 291 4.45 -7.55 15.15
N PRO A 292 3.79 -6.47 14.71
CA PRO A 292 4.15 -5.15 15.18
C PRO A 292 3.85 -5.03 16.68
N PHE A 293 4.51 -4.07 17.31
CA PHE A 293 4.57 -3.87 18.76
C PHE A 293 3.23 -3.69 19.49
N THR A 294 2.07 -3.73 18.84
CA THR A 294 0.79 -3.52 19.53
C THR A 294 -0.45 -4.21 18.98
N GLY A 295 -0.42 -5.03 17.91
CA GLY A 295 -1.70 -5.63 17.51
C GLY A 295 -1.86 -6.28 16.14
N GLY A 296 -0.79 -6.73 15.47
CA GLY A 296 -0.86 -7.47 14.17
C GLY A 296 -1.94 -8.54 14.11
N ILE A 297 -2.25 -9.08 15.28
CA ILE A 297 -3.17 -10.16 15.49
C ILE A 297 -3.97 -9.81 16.75
N PRO A 298 -5.31 -9.74 16.69
CA PRO A 298 -6.14 -9.52 17.88
C PRO A 298 -5.74 -10.46 19.03
N GLY A 299 -5.58 -9.91 20.23
CA GLY A 299 -5.19 -10.65 21.43
C GLY A 299 -3.68 -10.81 21.66
N THR A 300 -2.80 -10.43 20.72
CA THR A 300 -1.34 -10.54 20.94
C THR A 300 -0.82 -9.53 21.96
N PHE A 301 -1.43 -8.35 22.03
CA PHE A 301 -1.09 -7.34 23.03
C PHE A 301 -1.35 -7.85 24.44
N GLU A 302 -2.57 -8.33 24.71
CA GLU A 302 -2.98 -8.89 26.01
C GLU A 302 -2.19 -10.15 26.37
N ALA A 303 -1.77 -10.92 25.36
CA ALA A 303 -0.91 -12.09 25.53
C ALA A 303 0.59 -11.75 25.68
N GLY A 304 0.98 -10.47 25.65
CA GLY A 304 2.38 -10.04 25.80
C GLY A 304 3.31 -10.47 24.65
N LYS A 305 2.79 -10.65 23.44
CA LYS A 305 3.54 -11.13 22.26
C LYS A 305 4.10 -10.00 21.38
N LEU A 306 4.29 -8.82 21.96
CA LEU A 306 4.80 -7.64 21.25
C LEU A 306 6.25 -7.86 20.83
N GLY A 307 6.56 -7.69 19.54
CA GLY A 307 7.89 -7.94 19.00
C GLY A 307 8.38 -9.39 19.10
N ALA A 308 7.46 -10.36 19.35
CA ALA A 308 7.84 -11.77 19.53
C ALA A 308 8.34 -12.43 18.25
N LEU A 309 8.03 -11.86 17.08
CA LEU A 309 8.49 -12.30 15.78
C LEU A 309 9.21 -11.14 15.09
N SER A 310 10.36 -11.44 14.52
CA SER A 310 11.17 -10.49 13.75
C SER A 310 11.58 -11.13 12.43
N SER A 311 11.56 -10.34 11.36
CA SER A 311 12.05 -10.70 10.04
C SER A 311 13.48 -10.20 9.78
N LEU A 312 14.19 -9.68 10.79
CA LEU A 312 15.52 -9.07 10.61
C LEU A 312 16.49 -10.03 9.92
N ILE A 313 16.46 -11.29 10.32
CA ILE A 313 17.11 -12.38 9.59
C ILE A 313 16.01 -13.12 8.81
N PRO A 314 15.96 -12.99 7.48
CA PRO A 314 14.88 -13.51 6.67
C PRO A 314 14.92 -15.04 6.56
N GLY A 315 13.75 -15.61 6.26
CA GLY A 315 13.50 -17.04 6.09
C GLY A 315 12.01 -17.27 5.89
N SER A 316 11.57 -18.54 5.87
CA SER A 316 10.17 -18.87 5.55
C SER A 316 9.21 -18.74 6.75
N GLY A 317 9.50 -17.82 7.67
CA GLY A 317 8.64 -17.50 8.80
C GLY A 317 8.74 -18.46 9.99
N PRO A 318 7.83 -18.32 10.99
CA PRO A 318 8.00 -18.95 12.31
C PRO A 318 7.97 -20.49 12.30
N ALA A 319 7.24 -21.08 11.35
CA ALA A 319 7.14 -22.53 11.14
C ALA A 319 8.17 -23.06 10.12
N GLY A 320 8.96 -22.17 9.52
CA GLY A 320 9.82 -22.45 8.38
C GLY A 320 11.31 -22.48 8.69
N VAL A 321 12.09 -22.24 7.64
CA VAL A 321 13.54 -22.16 7.65
C VAL A 321 13.98 -20.96 8.49
N LYS A 322 14.97 -21.20 9.37
CA LYS A 322 15.62 -20.18 10.17
C LYS A 322 17.05 -20.03 9.70
N ASN A 323 17.37 -18.87 9.13
CA ASN A 323 18.69 -18.63 8.59
C ASN A 323 19.67 -18.12 9.64
N SER A 324 20.95 -18.27 9.30
CA SER A 324 22.07 -17.79 10.09
C SER A 324 22.18 -16.26 9.99
N PRO A 325 22.27 -15.53 11.11
CA PRO A 325 22.54 -14.09 11.09
C PRO A 325 23.89 -13.72 10.46
N ILE A 326 24.82 -14.68 10.34
CA ILE A 326 26.12 -14.47 9.70
C ILE A 326 25.96 -14.41 8.18
N ASP A 327 25.09 -15.26 7.62
CA ASP A 327 24.96 -15.43 6.16
C ASP A 327 23.83 -14.57 5.57
N TYR A 328 22.81 -14.26 6.39
CA TYR A 328 21.61 -13.51 5.99
C TYR A 328 21.45 -12.17 6.74
N GLY A 329 22.39 -11.82 7.61
CA GLY A 329 22.44 -10.49 8.23
C GLY A 329 23.18 -9.46 7.37
N ASP A 330 23.20 -8.22 7.86
CA ASP A 330 23.99 -7.13 7.28
C ASP A 330 25.48 -7.32 7.59
N ASP A 331 26.26 -7.76 6.59
CA ASP A 331 27.73 -7.80 6.70
C ASP A 331 28.33 -6.45 6.32
N PRO A 332 28.99 -5.72 7.25
CA PRO A 332 29.64 -4.45 6.92
C PRO A 332 30.87 -4.63 6.01
N ASN A 333 31.33 -5.85 5.76
CA ASN A 333 32.51 -6.14 4.95
C ASN A 333 32.14 -6.46 3.50
N ASN A 334 32.68 -5.69 2.56
CA ASN A 334 32.57 -5.98 1.12
C ASN A 334 33.60 -7.02 0.63
N ALA A 335 34.30 -7.70 1.54
CA ALA A 335 35.39 -8.65 1.22
C ALA A 335 35.15 -10.05 1.81
N ALA A 336 33.90 -10.39 2.15
CA ALA A 336 33.59 -11.60 2.89
C ALA A 336 34.02 -12.88 2.15
N PRO A 337 34.70 -13.84 2.82
CA PRO A 337 34.98 -15.17 2.31
C PRO A 337 33.78 -16.14 2.41
N LEU A 338 32.65 -15.68 2.94
CA LEU A 338 31.37 -16.39 3.05
C LEU A 338 30.39 -15.67 2.11
N GLY A 339 29.62 -16.42 1.32
CA GLY A 339 28.89 -15.90 0.16
C GLY A 339 28.02 -14.68 0.47
N GLY A 340 28.04 -13.68 -0.43
CA GLY A 340 27.30 -12.42 -0.29
C GLY A 340 28.07 -11.35 0.46
N ALA A 341 28.89 -10.58 -0.27
CA ALA A 341 29.70 -9.53 0.34
C ALA A 341 28.92 -8.21 0.47
N GLY A 342 29.02 -7.58 1.64
CA GLY A 342 28.55 -6.22 1.91
C GLY A 342 27.14 -6.11 2.52
N PRO A 343 26.74 -4.87 2.88
CA PRO A 343 25.47 -4.61 3.53
C PRO A 343 24.32 -5.03 2.62
N ARG A 344 23.19 -5.41 3.22
CA ARG A 344 21.97 -5.64 2.45
C ARG A 344 21.59 -4.35 1.73
N ASP A 345 21.22 -4.50 0.48
CA ASP A 345 20.82 -3.42 -0.39
C ASP A 345 19.65 -3.93 -1.26
N PRO A 346 18.40 -3.69 -0.84
CA PRO A 346 17.24 -4.17 -1.58
C PRO A 346 17.22 -3.63 -3.01
N ASP A 347 17.88 -2.51 -3.33
CA ASP A 347 17.87 -1.92 -4.67
C ASP A 347 18.75 -2.69 -5.67
N ARG A 348 19.52 -3.69 -5.22
CA ARG A 348 20.28 -4.62 -6.10
C ARG A 348 19.36 -5.67 -6.73
N PHE A 349 18.34 -5.22 -7.47
CA PHE A 349 17.46 -6.09 -8.26
C PHE A 349 18.01 -6.35 -9.65
N ASP A 350 18.54 -5.31 -10.30
CA ASP A 350 18.95 -5.36 -11.70
C ASP A 350 20.47 -5.52 -11.81
N ALA A 351 20.91 -6.77 -11.97
CA ALA A 351 22.29 -7.09 -12.31
C ALA A 351 22.34 -8.29 -13.26
N ASP A 352 23.23 -8.22 -14.25
CA ASP A 352 23.53 -9.32 -15.18
C ASP A 352 24.19 -10.51 -14.47
N VAL A 353 24.93 -10.23 -13.40
CA VAL A 353 25.61 -11.26 -12.60
C VAL A 353 24.79 -11.54 -11.35
N ASP A 354 24.27 -12.76 -11.26
CA ASP A 354 23.31 -13.16 -10.23
C ASP A 354 23.81 -12.95 -8.79
N ASN A 355 25.09 -13.20 -8.52
CA ASN A 355 25.67 -13.00 -7.18
C ASN A 355 25.86 -11.53 -6.78
N GLN A 356 25.51 -10.59 -7.67
CA GLN A 356 25.46 -9.15 -7.39
C GLN A 356 24.04 -8.70 -7.03
N ARG A 357 23.03 -9.55 -7.21
CA ARG A 357 21.66 -9.29 -6.79
C ARG A 357 21.47 -9.54 -5.30
N GLU A 358 20.51 -8.86 -4.69
CA GLU A 358 20.17 -9.09 -3.30
C GLU A 358 19.43 -10.43 -3.12
N TYR A 359 20.05 -11.35 -2.40
CA TYR A 359 19.46 -12.63 -1.98
C TYR A 359 18.88 -12.56 -0.56
N ARG A 360 19.28 -11.52 0.18
CA ARG A 360 18.85 -11.02 1.49
C ARG A 360 17.37 -10.89 1.74
N GLN A 361 16.47 -10.92 0.75
CA GLN A 361 15.22 -10.15 0.82
C GLN A 361 14.33 -10.41 2.05
N ARG A 362 13.93 -9.34 2.76
CA ARG A 362 13.03 -9.44 3.92
C ARG A 362 11.56 -9.42 3.52
N PHE A 363 11.24 -8.79 2.40
CA PHE A 363 9.88 -8.66 1.90
C PHE A 363 9.55 -9.84 0.97
N ILE A 364 8.27 -9.97 0.61
CA ILE A 364 7.79 -10.90 -0.42
C ILE A 364 6.97 -10.15 -1.48
N PRO A 365 6.90 -10.64 -2.74
CA PRO A 365 6.07 -10.01 -3.76
C PRO A 365 4.59 -9.88 -3.33
N SER A 366 3.91 -8.79 -3.72
CA SER A 366 2.57 -8.49 -3.21
C SER A 366 1.46 -9.47 -3.59
N GLY A 367 1.55 -10.07 -4.77
CA GLY A 367 0.68 -11.17 -5.20
C GLY A 367 0.95 -12.46 -4.43
N LEU A 368 2.19 -12.71 -3.99
CA LEU A 368 2.51 -13.82 -3.08
C LEU A 368 1.91 -13.58 -1.70
N ALA A 369 1.99 -12.36 -1.17
CA ALA A 369 1.32 -11.99 0.08
C ALA A 369 -0.21 -12.18 -0.01
N HIS A 370 -0.80 -11.84 -1.16
CA HIS A 370 -2.22 -12.10 -1.44
C HIS A 370 -2.54 -13.59 -1.42
N GLU A 371 -1.72 -14.42 -2.07
CA GLU A 371 -1.89 -15.88 -2.08
C GLU A 371 -1.81 -16.49 -0.66
N ILE A 372 -0.85 -16.05 0.16
CA ILE A 372 -0.73 -16.46 1.57
C ILE A 372 -2.01 -16.09 2.36
N TYR A 373 -2.59 -14.94 2.08
CA TYR A 373 -3.86 -14.53 2.70
C TYR A 373 -5.06 -15.34 2.21
N LEU A 374 -5.06 -15.80 0.96
CA LEU A 374 -6.08 -16.74 0.50
C LEU A 374 -6.02 -18.05 1.29
N ASP A 375 -4.83 -18.62 1.49
CA ASP A 375 -4.68 -19.83 2.31
C ASP A 375 -5.04 -19.60 3.79
N THR A 376 -4.68 -18.43 4.32
CA THR A 376 -4.96 -18.07 5.72
C THR A 376 -6.45 -17.85 5.98
N TYR A 377 -7.15 -17.11 5.12
CA TYR A 377 -8.49 -16.58 5.42
C TYR A 377 -9.62 -17.15 4.54
N VAL A 378 -9.33 -17.51 3.29
CA VAL A 378 -10.36 -17.84 2.28
C VAL A 378 -10.49 -19.35 2.08
N ARG A 379 -9.38 -20.08 1.96
CA ARG A 379 -9.33 -21.51 1.61
C ARG A 379 -9.55 -22.42 2.82
N VAL A 380 -10.60 -22.14 3.58
CA VAL A 380 -10.90 -22.74 4.89
C VAL A 380 -11.16 -24.25 4.83
N ALA A 381 -11.46 -24.81 3.65
CA ALA A 381 -11.69 -26.23 3.44
C ALA A 381 -10.52 -26.92 2.70
N SER A 382 -9.89 -26.26 1.73
CA SER A 382 -8.82 -26.85 0.92
C SER A 382 -7.42 -26.65 1.49
N PHE A 383 -7.22 -25.70 2.40
CA PHE A 383 -5.95 -25.47 3.09
C PHE A 383 -6.14 -25.67 4.60
N GLU A 384 -5.46 -26.67 5.15
CA GLU A 384 -5.41 -27.00 6.58
C GLU A 384 -6.72 -26.74 7.37
N PRO A 385 -7.80 -27.47 7.05
CA PRO A 385 -9.09 -27.25 7.69
C PRO A 385 -9.00 -27.51 9.20
N GLY A 386 -9.46 -26.54 10.00
CA GLY A 386 -9.47 -26.60 11.46
C GLY A 386 -8.20 -26.07 12.15
N THR A 387 -7.14 -25.74 11.41
CA THR A 387 -5.95 -25.10 12.01
C THR A 387 -6.27 -23.67 12.45
N PRO A 388 -6.03 -23.30 13.72
CA PRO A 388 -6.33 -21.97 14.22
C PRO A 388 -5.25 -20.94 13.83
N PHE A 389 -5.64 -19.67 13.85
CA PHE A 389 -4.71 -18.55 13.81
C PHE A 389 -3.91 -18.45 15.14
N PRO A 390 -2.61 -18.10 15.14
CA PRO A 390 -1.79 -17.68 13.99
C PRO A 390 -1.08 -18.82 13.26
N GLN A 391 -1.19 -20.07 13.74
CA GLN A 391 -0.45 -21.21 13.17
C GLN A 391 -0.73 -21.38 11.67
N ARG A 392 -2.01 -21.27 11.27
CA ARG A 392 -2.42 -21.32 9.86
C ARG A 392 -1.74 -20.28 8.96
N LEU A 393 -1.48 -19.06 9.47
CA LEU A 393 -0.75 -18.03 8.73
C LEU A 393 0.72 -18.41 8.55
N TYR A 394 1.33 -18.98 9.57
CA TYR A 394 2.73 -19.42 9.50
C TYR A 394 2.89 -20.57 8.51
N ASP A 395 1.96 -21.52 8.52
CA ASP A 395 1.99 -22.66 7.59
C ASP A 395 1.68 -22.24 6.16
N ALA A 396 0.74 -21.30 5.96
CA ALA A 396 0.47 -20.69 4.65
C ALA A 396 1.70 -19.95 4.08
N TYR A 397 2.39 -19.18 4.92
CA TYR A 397 3.61 -18.48 4.50
C TYR A 397 4.69 -19.48 4.04
N VAL A 398 4.93 -20.54 4.81
CA VAL A 398 5.89 -21.60 4.45
C VAL A 398 5.49 -22.28 3.14
N ALA A 399 4.22 -22.67 3.01
CA ALA A 399 3.72 -23.40 1.86
C ALA A 399 3.90 -22.62 0.56
N GLU A 400 3.55 -21.33 0.57
CA GLU A 400 3.57 -20.50 -0.63
C GLU A 400 4.97 -19.98 -0.95
N VAL A 401 5.80 -19.65 0.05
CA VAL A 401 7.22 -19.33 -0.19
C VAL A 401 7.94 -20.51 -0.85
N ARG A 402 7.70 -21.74 -0.37
CA ARG A 402 8.35 -22.95 -0.91
C ARG A 402 8.05 -23.22 -2.39
N ARG A 403 6.96 -22.66 -2.94
CA ARG A 403 6.62 -22.80 -4.36
C ARG A 403 7.49 -21.94 -5.27
N VAL A 404 8.05 -20.86 -4.72
CA VAL A 404 8.84 -19.87 -5.46
C VAL A 404 10.33 -20.00 -5.11
N ASP A 405 10.64 -20.28 -3.85
CA ASP A 405 11.98 -20.54 -3.34
C ASP A 405 12.59 -21.79 -4.03
N THR A 406 13.60 -21.56 -4.86
CA THR A 406 14.24 -22.59 -5.67
C THR A 406 15.45 -23.23 -5.00
N ASN A 407 16.02 -22.56 -3.99
CA ASN A 407 17.23 -23.00 -3.31
C ASN A 407 16.96 -23.61 -1.92
N GLY A 408 15.74 -23.45 -1.40
CA GLY A 408 15.26 -24.02 -0.13
C GLY A 408 15.67 -23.24 1.12
N ASP A 409 16.13 -21.99 0.99
CA ASP A 409 16.57 -21.15 2.11
C ASP A 409 15.40 -20.38 2.79
N GLY A 410 14.20 -20.48 2.24
CA GLY A 410 13.00 -19.83 2.74
C GLY A 410 12.92 -18.33 2.45
N VAL A 411 13.80 -17.78 1.62
CA VAL A 411 13.82 -16.39 1.18
C VAL A 411 13.44 -16.33 -0.29
N ILE A 412 12.69 -15.30 -0.68
CA ILE A 412 12.46 -15.02 -2.10
C ILE A 412 13.47 -13.97 -2.52
N SER A 413 14.60 -14.40 -3.09
CA SER A 413 15.64 -13.49 -3.58
C SER A 413 15.13 -12.58 -4.71
N ALA A 414 15.88 -11.51 -5.00
CA ALA A 414 15.60 -10.66 -6.17
C ALA A 414 15.54 -11.46 -7.48
N ARG A 415 16.31 -12.55 -7.59
CA ARG A 415 16.30 -13.46 -8.74
C ARG A 415 15.04 -14.33 -8.79
N GLU A 416 14.67 -14.94 -7.66
CA GLU A 416 13.51 -15.84 -7.58
C GLU A 416 12.20 -15.10 -7.71
N GLY A 417 12.14 -13.86 -7.20
CA GLY A 417 11.00 -12.96 -7.34
C GLY A 417 11.01 -12.12 -8.62
N ASP A 418 12.08 -12.14 -9.42
CA ASP A 418 12.13 -11.43 -10.70
C ASP A 418 10.91 -11.79 -11.55
N VAL A 419 10.26 -10.78 -12.12
CA VAL A 419 9.00 -10.92 -12.86
C VAL A 419 9.16 -11.84 -14.09
N ASP A 420 10.35 -11.93 -14.67
CA ASP A 420 10.67 -12.79 -15.82
C ASP A 420 11.12 -14.20 -15.43
N THR A 421 11.37 -14.46 -14.14
CA THR A 421 11.72 -15.81 -13.67
C THR A 421 10.49 -16.72 -13.65
N ALA A 422 10.64 -17.94 -14.17
CA ALA A 422 9.61 -18.98 -14.08
C ALA A 422 9.61 -19.62 -12.69
N SER A 423 8.44 -19.80 -12.07
CA SER A 423 8.28 -20.52 -10.80
C SER A 423 6.89 -21.16 -10.67
N ASP A 424 6.73 -22.14 -9.76
CA ASP A 424 5.47 -22.86 -9.48
C ASP A 424 4.74 -23.38 -10.75
N GLY A 425 5.49 -23.74 -11.80
CA GLY A 425 4.94 -24.22 -13.06
C GLY A 425 4.40 -23.14 -14.01
N PHE A 426 4.54 -21.86 -13.66
CA PHE A 426 4.21 -20.73 -14.53
C PHE A 426 5.43 -20.32 -15.39
N PRO A 427 5.21 -19.79 -16.60
CA PRO A 427 6.31 -19.35 -17.47
C PRO A 427 7.04 -18.11 -16.95
N ASP A 428 6.40 -17.32 -16.09
CA ASP A 428 6.94 -16.11 -15.48
C ASP A 428 6.26 -15.84 -14.11
N ASN A 429 6.73 -14.78 -13.44
CA ASN A 429 6.32 -14.39 -12.09
C ASN A 429 5.35 -13.21 -12.05
N SER A 430 4.72 -12.84 -13.17
CA SER A 430 3.78 -11.70 -13.19
C SER A 430 2.66 -11.82 -12.15
N ARG A 431 2.22 -13.06 -11.85
CA ARG A 431 1.21 -13.39 -10.82
C ARG A 431 1.65 -13.08 -9.38
N LEU A 432 2.96 -12.99 -9.12
CA LEU A 432 3.50 -12.69 -7.80
C LEU A 432 3.34 -11.20 -7.44
N PHE A 433 2.83 -10.37 -8.35
CA PHE A 433 2.69 -8.94 -8.17
C PHE A 433 1.23 -8.50 -8.38
N LEU A 434 0.71 -7.71 -7.43
CA LEU A 434 -0.56 -7.03 -7.61
C LEU A 434 -0.38 -5.79 -8.51
N PRO A 435 -1.27 -5.54 -9.49
CA PRO A 435 -1.20 -4.32 -10.29
C PRO A 435 -1.52 -3.10 -9.44
N VAL A 436 -0.95 -1.94 -9.78
CA VAL A 436 -1.11 -0.69 -8.99
C VAL A 436 -2.59 -0.25 -8.87
N THR A 437 -3.42 -0.56 -9.87
CA THR A 437 -4.86 -0.28 -9.87
C THR A 437 -5.65 -1.07 -8.81
N SER A 438 -5.06 -2.15 -8.26
CA SER A 438 -5.70 -2.97 -7.24
C SER A 438 -5.64 -2.36 -5.83
N PHE A 439 -4.76 -1.37 -5.61
CA PHE A 439 -4.61 -0.70 -4.33
C PHE A 439 -5.61 0.46 -4.24
N ARG A 440 -6.76 0.21 -3.61
CA ARG A 440 -7.90 1.13 -3.64
C ARG A 440 -7.99 2.07 -2.46
N ARG A 441 -7.09 1.96 -1.49
CA ARG A 441 -6.98 2.85 -0.34
C ARG A 441 -5.54 3.27 -0.12
N PHE A 442 -5.37 4.40 0.54
CA PHE A 442 -4.07 4.91 0.98
C PHE A 442 -4.16 5.28 2.45
N ALA A 443 -3.09 5.03 3.20
CA ALA A 443 -2.94 5.55 4.55
C ALA A 443 -1.54 6.14 4.72
N VAL A 444 -1.42 7.13 5.61
CA VAL A 444 -0.13 7.58 6.12
C VAL A 444 -0.09 7.23 7.60
N THR A 445 0.99 6.60 8.03
CA THR A 445 1.23 6.34 9.45
C THR A 445 2.38 7.18 9.97
N ARG A 446 2.38 7.42 11.28
CA ARG A 446 3.56 7.96 11.97
C ARG A 446 4.36 6.80 12.54
N GLU A 447 5.57 6.59 12.01
CA GLU A 447 6.46 5.52 12.44
C GLU A 447 7.65 6.01 13.27
N ILE A 448 8.11 5.14 14.15
CA ILE A 448 9.34 5.28 14.92
C ILE A 448 10.07 3.97 14.70
N ASN A 449 11.38 4.04 14.48
CA ASN A 449 12.20 2.87 14.26
C ASN A 449 12.22 1.99 15.52
N ASP A 450 11.62 0.82 15.40
CA ASP A 450 11.54 -0.19 16.44
C ASP A 450 12.25 -1.50 16.04
N GLY A 451 12.96 -1.47 14.90
CA GLY A 451 13.65 -2.62 14.31
C GLY A 451 12.77 -3.53 13.44
N LEU A 452 11.48 -3.26 13.29
CA LEU A 452 10.55 -4.01 12.43
C LEU A 452 10.32 -3.30 11.09
N LEU A 453 9.84 -4.05 10.09
CA LEU A 453 9.39 -3.50 8.81
C LEU A 453 7.89 -3.21 8.83
N ALA A 454 7.13 -4.04 9.53
CA ALA A 454 5.68 -3.90 9.63
C ALA A 454 5.29 -2.67 10.48
N PRO A 455 4.24 -1.92 10.10
CA PRO A 455 3.78 -0.75 10.84
C PRO A 455 3.36 -1.11 12.27
N ARG A 456 3.81 -0.32 13.25
CA ARG A 456 3.75 -0.60 14.71
C ARG A 456 2.42 -0.99 15.31
N PHE A 457 1.33 -0.63 14.62
CA PHE A 457 -0.02 -0.87 15.08
C PHE A 457 -0.88 -1.61 14.05
N ALA A 458 -0.34 -2.11 12.94
CA ALA A 458 -1.14 -2.87 11.98
C ALA A 458 -1.77 -4.10 12.64
N PRO A 459 -2.92 -4.60 12.14
CA PRO A 459 -3.79 -3.97 11.15
C PRO A 459 -4.67 -2.84 11.72
N SER A 460 -4.48 -2.45 12.98
CA SER A 460 -5.24 -1.34 13.59
C SER A 460 -4.87 0.01 12.97
N GLN A 461 -5.81 0.95 13.04
CA GLN A 461 -5.65 2.31 12.52
C GLN A 461 -4.95 3.24 13.53
N ARG A 462 -4.40 2.69 14.62
CA ARG A 462 -3.89 3.48 15.74
C ARG A 462 -2.63 4.27 15.40
N ALA A 463 -1.93 3.86 14.34
CA ALA A 463 -0.78 4.57 13.77
C ALA A 463 -1.17 5.64 12.74
N TRP A 464 -2.42 5.63 12.25
CA TRP A 464 -2.83 6.42 11.10
C TRP A 464 -2.87 7.90 11.46
N VAL A 465 -2.32 8.72 10.58
CA VAL A 465 -2.48 10.17 10.62
C VAL A 465 -3.34 10.66 9.48
N LEU A 466 -3.33 9.97 8.34
CA LEU A 466 -4.15 10.31 7.18
C LEU A 466 -4.67 9.05 6.49
N THR A 467 -5.84 9.13 5.85
CA THR A 467 -6.32 8.11 4.91
C THR A 467 -7.11 8.72 3.76
N GLY A 468 -7.21 7.99 2.66
CA GLY A 468 -8.01 8.33 1.48
C GLY A 468 -8.34 7.10 0.64
N ALA A 469 -9.38 7.24 -0.18
CA ALA A 469 -9.77 6.23 -1.17
C ALA A 469 -9.27 6.62 -2.57
N ALA A 470 -8.98 5.61 -3.41
CA ALA A 470 -8.55 5.82 -4.78
C ALA A 470 -9.66 6.47 -5.62
N MET A 471 -9.29 7.49 -6.38
CA MET A 471 -10.09 8.10 -7.42
C MET A 471 -9.46 7.78 -8.79
N THR A 472 -10.24 7.20 -9.69
CA THR A 472 -9.78 6.86 -11.04
C THR A 472 -9.95 8.05 -11.99
N VAL A 473 -8.99 8.22 -12.90
CA VAL A 473 -8.99 9.26 -13.94
C VAL A 473 -9.13 8.58 -15.30
N SER A 474 -10.25 8.82 -15.98
CA SER A 474 -10.53 8.25 -17.30
C SER A 474 -11.18 9.30 -18.23
N PRO A 475 -10.57 9.61 -19.40
CA PRO A 475 -9.24 9.16 -19.82
C PRO A 475 -8.12 9.72 -18.90
N PRO A 476 -6.95 9.06 -18.84
CA PRO A 476 -5.78 9.59 -18.13
C PRO A 476 -5.39 11.01 -18.59
N ARG A 477 -4.73 11.77 -17.71
CA ARG A 477 -4.36 13.18 -17.96
C ARG A 477 -2.84 13.37 -17.89
N PRO A 478 -2.23 14.19 -18.76
CA PRO A 478 -0.84 14.59 -18.60
C PRO A 478 -0.59 15.20 -17.21
N ALA A 479 0.45 14.74 -16.54
CA ALA A 479 0.70 15.02 -15.13
C ALA A 479 2.19 15.17 -14.79
N SER A 480 3.03 15.47 -15.78
CA SER A 480 4.42 15.86 -15.58
C SER A 480 4.87 16.93 -16.57
N ALA A 481 5.88 17.71 -16.19
CA ALA A 481 6.45 18.77 -17.01
C ALA A 481 7.93 19.04 -16.66
N GLY A 482 8.73 19.32 -17.70
CA GLY A 482 10.19 19.44 -17.55
C GLY A 482 10.86 18.06 -17.54
N ARG A 483 12.17 18.04 -17.23
CA ARG A 483 12.99 16.84 -17.08
C ARG A 483 13.74 16.92 -15.76
N ASP A 484 13.95 15.78 -15.09
CA ASP A 484 14.79 15.69 -13.90
C ASP A 484 16.15 15.08 -14.22
N SER A 485 16.83 14.57 -13.18
CA SER A 485 18.18 14.03 -13.28
C SER A 485 18.27 12.57 -13.70
N ASP A 486 17.17 11.79 -13.68
CA ASP A 486 17.18 10.40 -14.16
C ASP A 486 16.61 10.24 -15.58
N ASP A 487 16.28 11.35 -16.25
CA ASP A 487 16.09 11.39 -17.69
C ASP A 487 17.38 11.00 -18.42
N ARG A 488 17.43 9.79 -18.99
CA ARG A 488 18.62 9.19 -19.65
C ARG A 488 18.52 9.10 -21.17
#